data_AF-A0A353M253-F1
#
_entry.id   AF-A0A353M253-F1
#
_cell.length_a   1.000
_cell.length_b   1.000
_cell.length_c   1.000
_cell.angle_alpha   90.00
_cell.angle_beta   90.00
_cell.angle_gamma   90.00
#
_symmetry.space_group_name_H-M   'P 1'
#
loop_
_entity.id
_entity.type
_entity.pdbx_description
1 polymer ?
#
loop_
_entity_poly.entity_id
_entity_poly.type
_entity_poly.pdbx_seq_one_letter_code
_entity_poly.pdbx_strand_id
1 'polypeptide(L)'
;MKTVGFGKWFWLALVMVLTLALQFGVVQAAPMDSFGERFERSLGRGTAPEIVKEYGGEYVLPIKERLWVEEIFRRLIAVTDRQNLEYTLTVLNSSDLNAFALPGGYVLVTKGLVNAIGDDEAKLSAVLAHEIAHIEKKHGVNGVLRQMGLTVLFEVGAIAL
;
A
#
# COMPACT_ATOMS: atom_id res chain seq x y z
N MET A 1 -36.50 -34.61 -16.63
CA MET A 1 -35.08 -34.23 -16.48
C MET A 1 -34.58 -34.79 -15.16
N LYS A 2 -33.72 -35.82 -15.15
CA LYS A 2 -33.17 -36.40 -13.91
C LYS A 2 -31.88 -35.65 -13.57
N THR A 3 -31.79 -35.10 -12.37
CA THR A 3 -30.57 -34.46 -11.87
C THR A 3 -29.52 -35.54 -11.60
N VAL A 4 -28.32 -35.39 -12.16
CA VAL A 4 -27.19 -36.26 -11.87
C VAL A 4 -26.63 -35.83 -10.52
N GLY A 5 -27.02 -36.52 -9.44
CA GLY A 5 -26.48 -36.29 -8.11
C GLY A 5 -25.16 -37.04 -7.91
N PHE A 6 -24.08 -36.32 -7.59
CA PHE A 6 -22.80 -36.96 -7.27
C PHE A 6 -22.87 -37.66 -5.90
N GLY A 7 -22.36 -38.89 -5.84
CA GLY A 7 -22.34 -39.71 -4.62
C GLY A 7 -21.38 -39.17 -3.55
N LYS A 8 -21.61 -39.53 -2.28
CA LYS A 8 -20.80 -39.07 -1.12
C LYS A 8 -19.29 -39.28 -1.27
N TRP A 9 -18.87 -40.32 -2.00
CA TRP A 9 -17.48 -40.63 -2.29
C TRP A 9 -16.78 -39.60 -3.20
N PHE A 10 -17.54 -38.94 -4.07
CA PHE A 10 -17.02 -37.85 -4.91
C PHE A 10 -16.60 -36.65 -4.06
N TRP A 11 -17.44 -36.28 -3.08
CA TRP A 11 -17.13 -35.18 -2.16
C TRP A 11 -15.97 -35.49 -1.22
N LEU A 12 -15.87 -36.74 -0.73
CA LEU A 12 -14.73 -37.18 0.07
C LEU A 12 -13.42 -37.16 -0.73
N ALA A 13 -13.45 -37.62 -1.98
CA ALA A 13 -12.29 -37.53 -2.88
C ALA A 13 -11.91 -36.08 -3.18
N LEU A 14 -12.89 -35.20 -3.40
CA LEU A 14 -12.64 -33.77 -3.65
C LEU A 14 -11.97 -33.08 -2.45
N VAL A 15 -12.47 -33.32 -1.23
CA VAL A 15 -11.86 -32.77 0.01
C VAL A 15 -10.47 -33.35 0.23
N MET A 16 -10.26 -34.64 -0.03
CA MET A 16 -8.94 -35.28 0.09
C MET A 16 -7.94 -34.72 -0.94
N VAL A 17 -8.38 -34.49 -2.18
CA VAL A 17 -7.55 -33.88 -3.23
C VAL A 17 -7.26 -32.42 -2.91
N LEU A 18 -8.23 -31.65 -2.40
CA LEU A 18 -8.01 -30.26 -1.99
C LEU A 18 -7.05 -30.16 -0.79
N THR A 19 -7.17 -31.05 0.20
CA THR A 19 -6.25 -31.11 1.35
C THR A 19 -4.86 -31.56 0.95
N LEU A 20 -4.72 -32.55 0.06
CA LEU A 20 -3.42 -32.91 -0.52
C LEU A 20 -2.83 -31.77 -1.36
N ALA A 21 -3.63 -31.10 -2.18
CA ALA A 21 -3.18 -29.97 -2.98
C ALA A 21 -2.75 -28.78 -2.09
N LEU A 22 -3.40 -28.58 -0.95
CA LEU A 22 -2.96 -27.62 0.08
C LEU A 22 -1.65 -28.05 0.75
N GLN A 23 -1.43 -29.34 0.99
CA GLN A 23 -0.20 -29.85 1.60
C GLN A 23 1.00 -29.87 0.63
N PHE A 24 0.76 -30.13 -0.66
CA PHE A 24 1.81 -30.25 -1.68
C PHE A 24 1.99 -28.97 -2.54
N GLY A 25 0.97 -28.13 -2.67
CA GLY A 25 0.99 -26.88 -3.46
C GLY A 25 1.78 -25.73 -2.82
N VAL A 26 2.20 -25.89 -1.56
CA VAL A 26 3.05 -24.91 -0.83
C VAL A 26 4.53 -25.00 -1.24
N VAL A 27 4.93 -26.04 -1.99
CA VAL A 27 6.36 -26.37 -2.21
C VAL A 27 7.04 -25.55 -3.33
N GLN A 28 6.30 -24.72 -4.08
CA GLN A 28 6.90 -23.65 -4.89
C GLN A 28 6.34 -22.29 -4.50
N ALA A 29 6.44 -21.97 -3.22
CA ALA A 29 6.38 -20.58 -2.79
C ALA A 29 7.57 -19.84 -3.43
N ALA A 30 7.34 -19.13 -4.56
CA ALA A 30 8.11 -17.92 -4.80
C ALA A 30 8.14 -17.15 -3.46
N PRO A 31 9.29 -16.63 -3.02
CA PRO A 31 9.43 -16.11 -1.66
C PRO A 31 8.24 -15.20 -1.37
N MET A 32 7.53 -15.45 -0.27
CA MET A 32 6.34 -14.71 0.16
C MET A 32 6.57 -13.18 0.07
N ASP A 33 7.82 -12.76 0.27
CA ASP A 33 8.31 -11.40 0.08
C ASP A 33 8.00 -10.82 -1.31
N SER A 34 8.15 -11.61 -2.37
CA SER A 34 7.96 -11.16 -3.74
C SER A 34 6.50 -10.90 -4.09
N PHE A 35 5.56 -11.70 -3.58
CA PHE A 35 4.14 -11.44 -3.80
C PHE A 35 3.68 -10.24 -2.98
N GLY A 36 4.05 -10.19 -1.69
CA GLY A 36 3.71 -9.06 -0.82
C GLY A 36 4.22 -7.73 -1.37
N GLU A 37 5.47 -7.69 -1.86
CA GLU A 37 6.03 -6.49 -2.49
C GLU A 37 5.35 -6.13 -3.81
N ARG A 38 5.06 -7.10 -4.69
CA ARG A 38 4.31 -6.83 -5.92
C ARG A 38 2.91 -6.30 -5.62
N PHE A 39 2.24 -6.89 -4.64
CA PHE A 39 0.93 -6.47 -4.19
C PHE A 39 0.95 -5.05 -3.61
N GLU A 40 1.90 -4.77 -2.70
CA GLU A 40 2.14 -3.44 -2.16
C GLU A 40 2.35 -2.39 -3.26
N ARG A 41 3.22 -2.67 -4.23
CA ARG A 41 3.47 -1.77 -5.37
C ARG A 41 2.23 -1.60 -6.24
N SER A 42 1.44 -2.65 -6.43
CA SER A 42 0.22 -2.59 -7.22
C SER A 42 -0.87 -1.75 -6.57
N LEU A 43 -1.01 -1.84 -5.23
CA LEU A 43 -1.92 -1.00 -4.46
C LEU A 43 -1.55 0.46 -4.64
N GLY A 44 -0.29 0.83 -4.37
CA GLY A 44 0.20 2.19 -4.52
C GLY A 44 -0.04 2.77 -5.91
N ARG A 45 0.34 2.01 -6.94
CA ARG A 45 0.16 2.39 -8.34
C ARG A 45 -1.31 2.60 -8.71
N GLY A 46 -2.20 1.79 -8.15
CA GLY A 46 -3.64 1.91 -8.38
C GLY A 46 -4.26 3.11 -7.68
N THR A 47 -3.84 3.39 -6.43
CA THR A 47 -4.46 4.43 -5.59
C THR A 47 -3.85 5.81 -5.77
N ALA A 48 -2.55 5.92 -6.06
CA ALA A 48 -1.87 7.22 -6.13
C ALA A 48 -2.52 8.19 -7.14
N PRO A 49 -2.88 7.78 -8.38
CA PRO A 49 -3.56 8.68 -9.32
C PRO A 49 -4.94 9.15 -8.85
N GLU A 50 -5.66 8.32 -8.09
CA GLU A 50 -6.98 8.67 -7.54
C GLU A 50 -6.85 9.74 -6.47
N ILE A 51 -5.89 9.58 -5.54
CA ILE A 51 -5.61 10.58 -4.51
C ILE A 51 -5.08 11.87 -5.13
N VAL A 52 -4.18 11.79 -6.12
CA VAL A 52 -3.70 12.98 -6.83
C VAL A 52 -4.88 13.73 -7.47
N LYS A 53 -5.82 13.02 -8.10
CA LYS A 53 -7.02 13.62 -8.69
C LYS A 53 -7.94 14.25 -7.63
N GLU A 54 -8.16 13.56 -6.51
CA GLU A 54 -9.02 14.02 -5.41
C GLU A 54 -8.50 15.34 -4.82
N TYR A 55 -7.19 15.48 -4.67
CA TYR A 55 -6.54 16.67 -4.09
C TYR A 55 -6.18 17.75 -5.13
N GLY A 56 -6.88 17.78 -6.28
CA GLY A 56 -6.77 18.86 -7.27
C GLY A 56 -5.62 18.73 -8.26
N GLY A 57 -5.00 17.56 -8.35
CA GLY A 57 -3.87 17.26 -9.23
C GLY A 57 -2.50 17.51 -8.61
N GLU A 58 -1.46 17.25 -9.39
CA GLU A 58 -0.09 17.57 -9.02
C GLU A 58 0.15 19.09 -9.11
N TYR A 59 0.88 19.62 -8.13
CA TYR A 59 1.29 21.01 -8.06
C TYR A 59 2.80 21.11 -8.18
N VAL A 60 3.27 21.95 -9.09
CA VAL A 60 4.71 22.22 -9.25
C VAL A 60 5.07 23.41 -8.36
N LEU A 61 5.83 23.13 -7.29
CA LEU A 61 6.42 24.18 -6.44
C LEU A 61 7.35 25.09 -7.27
N PRO A 62 7.52 26.37 -6.87
CA PRO A 62 8.56 27.19 -7.46
C PRO A 62 9.95 26.56 -7.23
N ILE A 63 10.89 26.87 -8.11
CA ILE A 63 12.13 26.08 -8.26
C ILE A 63 12.92 26.00 -6.95
N LYS A 64 12.99 27.08 -6.17
CA LYS A 64 13.75 27.13 -4.92
C LYS A 64 13.16 26.19 -3.87
N GLU A 65 11.85 26.27 -3.65
CA GLU A 65 11.09 25.45 -2.70
C GLU A 65 11.11 23.99 -3.13
N ARG A 66 10.95 23.72 -4.44
CA ARG A 66 11.03 22.37 -5.00
C ARG A 66 12.36 21.71 -4.69
N LEU A 67 13.47 22.40 -4.96
CA LEU A 67 14.81 21.86 -4.72
C LEU A 67 15.06 21.60 -3.23
N TRP A 68 14.62 22.52 -2.36
CA TRP A 68 14.76 22.36 -0.92
C TRP A 68 13.96 21.16 -0.37
N VAL A 69 12.69 21.03 -0.78
CA VAL A 69 11.84 19.89 -0.40
C VAL A 69 12.41 18.57 -0.93
N GLU A 70 12.85 18.53 -2.19
CA GLU A 70 13.46 17.34 -2.79
C GLU A 70 14.78 16.95 -2.12
N GLU A 71 15.60 17.91 -1.71
CA GLU A 71 16.86 17.65 -1.00
C GLU A 71 16.61 17.01 0.37
N ILE A 72 15.68 17.56 1.15
CA ILE A 72 15.27 16.99 2.44
C ILE A 72 14.75 15.57 2.23
N PHE A 73 13.84 15.38 1.28
CA PHE A 73 13.28 14.06 0.98
C PHE A 73 14.37 13.05 0.60
N ARG A 74 15.31 13.43 -0.28
CA ARG A 74 16.45 12.59 -0.68
C ARG A 74 17.31 12.16 0.50
N ARG A 75 17.59 13.08 1.43
CA ARG A 75 18.38 12.78 2.64
C ARG A 75 17.65 11.78 3.55
N LEU A 76 16.32 11.88 3.66
CA LEU A 76 15.51 10.98 4.47
C LEU A 76 15.43 9.58 3.87
N ILE A 77 15.17 9.44 2.57
CA ILE A 77 15.07 8.12 1.93
C ILE A 77 16.42 7.39 1.89
N ALA A 78 17.54 8.14 1.83
CA ALA A 78 18.89 7.57 1.84
C ALA A 78 19.23 6.79 3.11
N VAL A 79 18.51 7.02 4.21
CA VAL A 79 18.72 6.34 5.50
C VAL A 79 17.64 5.31 5.85
N THR A 80 16.76 4.99 4.90
CA THR A 80 15.73 3.93 5.07
C THR A 80 16.34 2.53 4.97
N ASP A 81 15.65 1.52 5.50
CA ASP A 81 16.08 0.12 5.42
C ASP A 81 15.68 -0.49 4.07
N ARG A 82 14.53 -0.10 3.50
CA ARG A 82 14.00 -0.66 2.23
C ARG A 82 14.56 0.03 0.99
N GLN A 83 15.87 -0.10 0.78
CA GLN A 83 16.59 0.51 -0.37
C GLN A 83 16.17 -0.02 -1.76
N ASN A 84 15.44 -1.15 -1.82
CA ASN A 84 14.89 -1.72 -3.06
C ASN A 84 13.53 -1.11 -3.46
N LEU A 85 12.99 -0.21 -2.66
CA LEU A 85 11.74 0.49 -2.90
C LEU A 85 12.02 1.85 -3.57
N GLU A 86 11.27 2.14 -4.63
CA GLU A 86 11.35 3.45 -5.29
C GLU A 86 10.44 4.44 -4.56
N TYR A 87 11.06 5.37 -3.85
CA TYR A 87 10.36 6.44 -3.16
C TYR A 87 10.06 7.60 -4.11
N THR A 88 8.82 8.06 -4.14
CA THR A 88 8.39 9.22 -4.92
C THR A 88 7.77 10.26 -4.00
N LEU A 89 8.04 11.53 -4.27
CA LEU A 89 7.41 12.65 -3.59
C LEU A 89 6.58 13.44 -4.60
N THR A 90 5.29 13.60 -4.32
CA THR A 90 4.39 14.42 -5.15
C THR A 90 3.75 15.49 -4.30
N VAL A 91 3.78 16.73 -4.80
CA VAL A 91 3.09 17.84 -4.15
C VAL A 91 1.68 17.96 -4.73
N LEU A 92 0.66 17.95 -3.89
CA LEU A 92 -0.75 17.99 -4.26
C LEU A 92 -1.27 19.43 -4.29
N ASN A 93 -2.12 19.74 -5.26
CA ASN A 93 -2.71 21.06 -5.47
C ASN A 93 -3.90 21.38 -4.52
N SER A 94 -3.77 21.04 -3.23
CA SER A 94 -4.75 21.35 -2.19
C SER A 94 -4.22 22.35 -1.17
N SER A 95 -5.09 23.22 -0.66
CA SER A 95 -4.81 24.12 0.47
C SER A 95 -4.88 23.45 1.84
N ASP A 96 -5.32 22.19 1.90
CA ASP A 96 -5.37 21.44 3.14
C ASP A 96 -3.97 21.29 3.75
N LEU A 97 -3.89 21.06 5.06
CA LEU A 97 -2.63 20.79 5.76
C LEU A 97 -2.48 19.29 5.95
N ASN A 98 -2.01 18.60 4.90
CA ASN A 98 -1.99 17.14 4.92
C ASN A 98 -0.78 16.53 4.19
N ALA A 99 -0.46 15.30 4.58
CA ALA A 99 0.53 14.44 3.92
C ALA A 99 0.07 12.98 4.02
N PHE A 100 0.51 12.16 3.06
CA PHE A 100 0.11 10.76 2.98
C PHE A 100 1.27 9.89 2.57
N ALA A 101 1.37 8.73 3.19
CA ALA A 101 2.13 7.59 2.73
C ALA A 101 1.20 6.53 2.11
N LEU A 102 1.39 6.26 0.82
CA LEU A 102 0.72 5.14 0.16
C LEU A 102 1.66 3.94 0.02
N PRO A 103 1.10 2.71 -0.03
CA PRO A 103 1.86 1.50 -0.34
C PRO A 103 2.80 1.69 -1.54
N GLY A 104 3.97 1.06 -1.54
CA GLY A 104 4.82 1.04 -2.73
C GLY A 104 5.73 2.25 -2.93
N GLY A 105 5.86 3.12 -1.93
CA GLY A 105 6.88 4.19 -1.93
C GLY A 105 6.36 5.60 -2.25
N TYR A 106 5.05 5.79 -2.37
CA TYR A 106 4.49 7.11 -2.71
C TYR A 106 4.29 7.95 -1.45
N VAL A 107 4.97 9.08 -1.39
CA VAL A 107 4.77 10.12 -0.39
C VAL A 107 4.10 11.31 -1.08
N LEU A 108 2.97 11.73 -0.55
CA LEU A 108 2.19 12.85 -1.07
C LEU A 108 2.15 13.94 -0.01
N VAL A 109 2.34 15.20 -0.41
CA VAL A 109 2.24 16.34 0.51
C VAL A 109 1.43 17.45 -0.14
N THR A 110 0.53 18.11 0.59
CA THR A 110 -0.23 19.21 0.02
C THR A 110 0.59 20.50 -0.05
N LYS A 111 0.35 21.33 -1.09
CA LYS A 111 0.94 22.68 -1.15
C LYS A 111 0.56 23.53 0.07
N GLY A 112 -0.64 23.32 0.62
CA GLY A 112 -1.08 23.96 1.85
C GLY A 112 -0.15 23.67 3.03
N LEU A 113 0.23 22.40 3.22
CA LEU A 113 1.16 22.02 4.28
C LEU A 113 2.56 22.59 4.07
N VAL A 114 3.10 22.51 2.85
CA VAL A 114 4.42 23.07 2.52
C VAL A 114 4.44 24.58 2.81
N ASN A 115 3.41 25.31 2.37
CA ASN A 115 3.29 26.75 2.61
C ASN A 115 3.15 27.10 4.11
N ALA A 116 2.41 26.29 4.87
CA ALA A 116 2.22 26.51 6.30
C ALA A 116 3.50 26.25 7.11
N ILE A 117 4.34 25.30 6.67
CA ILE A 117 5.65 25.03 7.28
C ILE A 117 6.64 26.16 6.98
N GLY A 118 6.60 26.71 5.76
CA GLY A 118 7.54 27.73 5.31
C GLY A 118 8.95 27.16 5.21
N ASP A 119 9.94 27.89 5.71
CA ASP A 119 11.37 27.53 5.63
C ASP A 119 11.86 26.66 6.81
N ASP A 120 10.96 26.08 7.61
CA ASP A 120 11.31 25.27 8.79
C ASP A 120 11.63 23.82 8.39
N GLU A 121 12.91 23.55 8.13
CA GLU A 121 13.42 22.24 7.74
C GLU A 121 13.11 21.15 8.76
N ALA A 122 13.12 21.46 10.06
CA ALA A 122 12.87 20.47 11.10
C ALA A 122 11.42 19.98 11.06
N LYS A 123 10.45 20.89 10.86
CA LYS A 123 9.04 20.52 10.71
C LYS A 123 8.78 19.72 9.45
N LEU A 124 9.33 20.16 8.30
CA LEU A 124 9.16 19.43 7.05
C LEU A 124 9.77 18.02 7.15
N SER A 125 10.98 17.92 7.71
CA SER A 125 11.66 16.65 7.91
C SER A 125 10.85 15.72 8.81
N ALA A 126 10.28 16.23 9.90
CA ALA A 126 9.48 15.43 10.83
C ALA A 126 8.23 14.84 10.15
N VAL A 127 7.51 15.65 9.36
CA VAL A 127 6.33 15.18 8.60
C VAL A 127 6.74 14.13 7.57
N LEU A 128 7.73 14.43 6.72
CA LEU A 128 8.14 13.50 5.68
C LEU A 128 8.71 12.20 6.25
N ALA A 129 9.48 12.28 7.35
CA ALA A 129 10.00 11.09 8.02
C ALA A 129 8.88 10.26 8.66
N HIS A 130 7.84 10.89 9.20
CA HIS A 130 6.65 10.21 9.71
C HIS A 130 5.96 9.41 8.61
N GLU A 131 5.72 10.04 7.46
CA GLU A 131 5.12 9.36 6.30
C GLU A 131 6.01 8.23 5.76
N ILE A 132 7.32 8.46 5.58
CA ILE A 132 8.26 7.41 5.16
C ILE A 132 8.23 6.23 6.14
N ALA A 133 8.14 6.47 7.45
CA ALA A 133 8.05 5.40 8.45
C ALA A 133 6.77 4.56 8.32
N HIS A 134 5.65 5.13 7.86
CA HIS A 134 4.44 4.36 7.54
C HIS A 134 4.67 3.38 6.38
N ILE A 135 5.47 3.77 5.38
CA ILE A 135 5.86 2.92 4.24
C ILE A 135 6.82 1.82 4.70
N GLU A 136 7.85 2.17 5.47
CA GLU A 136 8.83 1.20 6.00
C GLU A 136 8.14 0.11 6.83
N LYS A 137 7.18 0.51 7.68
CA LYS A 137 6.41 -0.40 8.53
C LYS A 137 5.22 -1.07 7.83
N LYS A 138 5.03 -0.83 6.52
CA LYS A 138 3.94 -1.38 5.71
C LYS A 138 2.55 -1.13 6.31
N HIS A 139 2.36 -0.01 7.02
CA HIS A 139 1.11 0.26 7.74
C HIS A 139 -0.10 0.31 6.78
N GLY A 140 0.04 0.94 5.60
CA GLY A 140 -1.02 1.00 4.60
C GLY A 140 -1.45 -0.38 4.08
N VAL A 141 -0.49 -1.20 3.65
CA VAL A 141 -0.76 -2.57 3.15
C VAL A 141 -1.38 -3.45 4.23
N ASN A 142 -0.82 -3.39 5.45
CA ASN A 142 -1.33 -4.15 6.57
C ASN A 142 -2.76 -3.73 6.95
N GLY A 143 -3.10 -2.44 6.80
CA GLY A 143 -4.47 -1.95 6.96
C GLY A 143 -5.43 -2.59 5.96
N VAL A 144 -5.09 -2.57 4.67
CA VAL A 144 -5.88 -3.19 3.60
C VAL A 144 -6.07 -4.68 3.84
N LEU A 145 -4.99 -5.41 4.15
CA LEU A 145 -5.04 -6.86 4.40
C LEU A 145 -5.92 -7.21 5.60
N ARG A 146 -5.86 -6.43 6.69
CA ARG A 146 -6.74 -6.63 7.85
C ARG A 146 -8.21 -6.48 7.47
N GLN A 147 -8.56 -5.45 6.68
CA GLN A 147 -9.93 -5.23 6.24
C GLN A 147 -10.43 -6.36 5.34
N MET A 148 -9.64 -6.78 4.35
CA MET A 148 -10.00 -7.90 3.47
C MET A 148 -10.18 -9.21 4.25
N GLY A 149 -9.27 -9.50 5.19
CA GLY A 149 -9.35 -10.71 6.02
C GLY A 149 -10.63 -10.74 6.87
N LEU A 150 -11.02 -9.61 7.45
CA LEU A 150 -12.29 -9.52 8.19
C LEU A 150 -13.50 -9.77 7.29
N THR A 151 -13.55 -9.20 6.09
CA THR A 151 -14.65 -9.45 5.13
C THR A 151 -14.78 -10.92 4.78
N VAL A 152 -13.67 -11.59 4.45
CA VAL A 152 -13.68 -13.03 4.13
C VAL A 152 -14.18 -13.86 5.31
N LEU A 153 -13.74 -13.54 6.53
CA LEU A 153 -14.19 -14.24 7.74
C LEU A 153 -15.71 -14.08 7.96
N PHE A 154 -16.26 -12.87 7.79
CA PHE A 154 -17.69 -12.64 7.90
C PHE A 154 -18.49 -13.39 6.83
N GLU A 155 -18.04 -13.37 5.58
CA GLU A 155 -18.74 -14.05 4.48
C GLU A 155 -18.73 -15.57 4.64
N VAL A 156 -17.59 -16.17 4.97
CA VAL A 156 -17.50 -17.62 5.21
C VAL A 156 -18.34 -18.01 6.42
N GLY A 157 -18.32 -17.21 7.50
CA GLY A 157 -19.16 -17.44 8.68
C GLY A 157 -20.66 -17.37 8.36
N ALA A 158 -21.07 -16.42 7.51
CA ALA A 158 -22.46 -16.28 7.06
C ALA A 158 -22.93 -17.41 6.13
N ILE A 159 -22.02 -18.03 5.37
CA ILE A 159 -22.33 -19.18 4.50
C ILE A 159 -22.34 -20.51 5.29
N ALA A 160 -21.58 -20.58 6.39
CA ALA A 160 -21.45 -21.79 7.21
C ALA A 160 -22.54 -21.96 8.28
N LEU A 161 -23.35 -20.92 8.53
CA LEU A 161 -24.51 -20.92 9.43
C LEU A 161 -25.83 -20.98 8.64
#